data_AF-A0A370I2S0-F1
#
_entry.id   AF-A0A370I2S0-F1
#
_cell.length_a   1.000
_cell.length_b   1.000
_cell.length_c   1.000
_cell.angle_alpha   90.00
_cell.angle_beta   90.00
_cell.angle_gamma   90.00
#
_symmetry.space_group_name_H-M   'P 1'
#
loop_
_entity.id
_entity.type
_entity.pdbx_description
1 polymer ?
#
loop_
_entity_poly.entity_id
_entity_poly.type
_entity_poly.pdbx_seq_one_letter_code
_entity_poly.pdbx_strand_id
1 'polypeptide(L)' 'MAVLGASGSGKTTLRNVIGGIESVNHGSIIGAGEGISGRHPRGLNEFRRMRAGFVFQFSKLIAGLAR' A
#
# COMPACT_ATOMS: atom_id res chain seq x y z
N MET A 1 9.49 0.01 -12.80
CA MET A 1 8.16 -0.38 -13.31
C MET A 1 7.24 0.83 -13.21
N ALA A 2 6.36 1.06 -14.20
CA ALA A 2 5.39 2.15 -14.19
C ALA A 2 4.00 1.62 -14.56
N VAL A 3 2.96 2.16 -13.92
CA VAL A 3 1.56 1.85 -14.23
C VAL A 3 0.90 3.15 -14.69
N LEU A 4 0.46 3.18 -15.94
CA LEU A 4 -0.15 4.33 -16.60
C LEU A 4 -1.62 4.04 -16.93
N GLY A 5 -2.45 5.09 -17.05
CA GLY A 5 -3.87 4.96 -17.39
C GLY A 5 -4.69 6.21 -17.07
N ALA A 6 -5.89 6.32 -17.67
CA ALA A 6 -6.79 7.46 -17.49
C ALA A 6 -7.26 7.65 -16.02
N SER A 7 -7.79 8.83 -15.67
CA SER A 7 -8.42 9.03 -14.36
C SER A 7 -9.56 8.01 -14.15
N GLY A 8 -9.70 7.49 -12.94
CA GLY A 8 -10.71 6.46 -12.62
C GLY A 8 -10.34 5.02 -13.02
N SER A 9 -9.22 4.79 -13.73
CA SER A 9 -8.81 3.43 -14.15
C SER A 9 -8.34 2.49 -13.02
N GLY A 10 -8.52 2.87 -11.75
CA GLY A 10 -8.18 2.04 -10.59
C GLY A 10 -6.70 2.05 -10.14
N LYS A 11 -5.83 2.89 -10.71
CA LYS A 11 -4.38 2.92 -10.35
C LYS A 11 -4.13 3.14 -8.85
N THR A 12 -4.87 4.07 -8.24
CA THR A 12 -4.75 4.36 -6.80
C THR A 12 -5.22 3.18 -5.97
N THR A 13 -6.34 2.56 -6.34
CA THR A 13 -6.85 1.33 -5.71
C THR A 13 -5.83 0.21 -5.81
N LEU A 14 -5.28 -0.04 -7.00
CA LEU A 14 -4.24 -1.05 -7.22
C LEU A 14 -3.02 -0.82 -6.32
N ARG A 15 -2.53 0.43 -6.27
CA ARG A 15 -1.38 0.80 -5.42
C ARG A 15 -1.68 0.56 -3.94
N ASN A 16 -2.88 0.92 -3.48
CA ASN A 16 -3.27 0.74 -2.08
C ASN A 16 -3.39 -0.73 -1.71
N VAL A 17 -3.96 -1.53 -2.61
CA VAL A 17 -4.15 -2.96 -2.43
C VAL A 17 -2.81 -3.71 -2.43
N ILE A 18 -1.91 -3.44 -3.38
CA ILE A 18 -0.56 -4.06 -3.40
C ILE A 18 0.28 -3.61 -2.19
N GLY A 19 0.13 -2.37 -1.76
CA GLY A 19 0.75 -1.87 -0.53
C GLY A 19 0.14 -2.42 0.75
N GLY A 20 -0.95 -3.19 0.66
CA GLY A 20 -1.70 -3.68 1.80
C GLY A 20 -2.36 -2.56 2.62
N ILE A 21 -2.52 -1.35 2.09
CA ILE A 21 -3.29 -0.23 2.70
C ILE A 21 -4.78 -0.58 2.71
N GLU A 22 -5.24 -1.18 1.62
CA GLU A 22 -6.60 -1.65 1.40
C GLU A 22 -6.59 -3.16 1.15
N SER A 23 -7.65 -3.87 1.55
CA SER A 23 -7.80 -5.31 1.32
C SER A 23 -8.32 -5.60 -0.08
N VAL A 24 -7.88 -6.69 -0.71
CA VAL A 24 -8.51 -7.20 -1.93
C VAL A 24 -9.92 -7.71 -1.62
N ASN A 25 -10.86 -7.54 -2.54
CA ASN A 25 -12.15 -8.24 -2.46
C ASN A 25 -11.99 -9.72 -2.84
N HIS A 26 -11.20 -10.00 -3.87
CA HIS A 26 -10.94 -11.34 -4.38
C HIS A 26 -9.49 -11.51 -4.85
N GLY A 27 -9.04 -12.76 -4.96
CA GLY A 27 -7.67 -13.09 -5.36
C GLY A 27 -6.66 -13.05 -4.22
N SER A 28 -5.38 -13.16 -4.56
CA SER A 28 -4.28 -13.23 -3.61
C SER A 28 -3.15 -12.28 -3.98
N ILE A 29 -2.44 -11.77 -2.95
CA ILE A 29 -1.25 -10.94 -3.09
C ILE A 29 -0.15 -11.59 -2.29
N ILE A 30 1.01 -11.72 -2.94
CA ILE A 30 2.24 -12.19 -2.34
C ILE A 30 3.22 -11.01 -2.37
N GLY A 31 3.61 -10.54 -1.20
CA GLY A 31 4.56 -9.43 -1.02
C GLY A 31 5.76 -9.91 -0.20
N ALA A 32 6.97 -9.61 -0.65
CA ALA A 32 8.20 -10.06 0.01
C ALA A 32 8.25 -11.58 0.30
N GLY A 33 7.68 -12.40 -0.59
CA GLY A 33 7.59 -13.86 -0.43
C GLY A 33 6.48 -14.35 0.50
N GLU A 34 5.71 -13.45 1.11
CA GLU A 34 4.65 -13.79 2.05
C GLU A 34 3.26 -13.46 1.48
N GLY A 35 2.27 -14.32 1.72
CA GLY A 35 0.87 -14.01 1.43
C GLY A 35 0.35 -12.92 2.36
N ILE A 36 -0.22 -11.84 1.81
CA ILE A 36 -0.76 -10.72 2.58
C ILE A 36 -2.28 -10.52 2.44
N SER A 37 -2.92 -11.20 1.50
CA SER A 37 -4.39 -11.19 1.37
C SER A 37 -5.07 -11.82 2.60
N GLY A 38 -6.16 -11.21 3.06
CA GLY A 38 -6.94 -11.72 4.20
C GLY A 38 -6.27 -11.59 5.57
N ARG A 39 -5.09 -10.97 5.67
CA ARG A 39 -4.47 -10.69 6.97
C ARG A 39 -5.32 -9.72 7.79
N HIS A 40 -5.38 -9.96 9.09
CA HIS A 40 -5.99 -9.02 10.04
C HIS A 40 -5.25 -7.66 9.98
N PRO A 41 -5.92 -6.51 10.24
CA PRO A 41 -5.29 -5.18 10.20
C PRO A 41 -3.93 -5.05 10.90
N ARG A 42 -3.74 -5.75 12.03
CA ARG A 42 -2.44 -5.81 12.74
C ARG A 42 -1.31 -6.42 11.90
N GLY A 43 -1.57 -7.52 11.20
CA GLY A 43 -0.57 -8.16 10.33
C GLY A 43 -0.24 -7.32 9.10
N LEU A 44 -1.21 -6.57 8.57
CA LEU A 44 -0.97 -5.61 7.49
C LEU A 44 -0.16 -4.39 7.97
N ASN A 45 -0.40 -3.91 9.21
CA ASN A 45 0.43 -2.87 9.82
C ASN A 45 1.90 -3.29 9.92
N GLU A 46 2.15 -4.51 10.39
CA GLU A 46 3.51 -5.04 10.54
C GLU A 46 4.21 -5.20 9.18
N PHE A 47 3.51 -5.78 8.19
CA PHE A 47 4.02 -5.87 6.82
C PHE A 47 4.41 -4.50 6.29
N ARG A 48 3.54 -3.48 6.43
CA ARG A 48 3.83 -2.12 5.96
C ARG A 48 5.03 -1.53 6.68
N ARG A 49 5.14 -1.72 8.00
CA ARG A 49 6.27 -1.22 8.79
C ARG A 49 7.61 -1.83 8.38
N MET A 50 7.62 -3.12 8.06
CA MET A 50 8.86 -3.88 7.88
C MET A 50 9.27 -4.07 6.41
N ARG A 51 8.32 -4.00 5.48
CA ARG A 51 8.54 -4.42 4.07
C ARG A 51 8.11 -3.39 3.03
N ALA A 52 7.32 -2.36 3.37
CA ALA A 52 6.76 -1.45 2.38
C ALA A 52 7.01 0.04 2.71
N GLY A 53 7.58 0.78 1.75
CA GLY A 53 7.71 2.24 1.80
C GLY A 53 6.72 2.93 0.87
N PHE A 54 6.17 4.07 1.29
CA PHE A 54 5.23 4.86 0.49
C PHE A 54 5.73 6.29 0.29
N VAL A 55 5.78 6.69 -0.98
CA VAL A 55 5.98 8.09 -1.37
C VAL A 55 4.70 8.56 -2.05
N PHE A 56 4.22 9.73 -1.65
CA PHE A 56 2.97 10.31 -2.13
C PHE A 56 3.26 11.59 -2.90
N GLN A 57 2.42 11.94 -3.88
CA GLN A 57 2.52 13.18 -4.63
C GLN A 57 2.50 14.41 -3.71
N PHE A 58 1.60 14.39 -2.72
CA PHE A 58 1.58 15.37 -1.65
C PHE A 58 2.26 14.79 -0.41
N SER A 59 3.27 15.49 0.10
CA SER A 59 4.06 15.03 1.24
C SER A 59 3.18 14.88 2.48
N LYS A 60 3.19 13.69 3.09
CA LYS A 60 2.50 13.40 4.36
C LYS A 60 3.43 13.62 5.56
N LEU A 61 4.17 14.73 5.56
CA LEU A 61 5.08 15.06 6.65
C LEU A 61 4.31 15.56 7.87
N ILE A 62 4.82 15.23 9.05
CA ILE A 62 4.30 15.77 10.31
C ILE A 62 4.89 17.17 10.49
N ALA A 63 4.02 18.18 10.50
CA ALA A 63 4.44 19.56 10.72
C ALA A 63 5.11 19.69 12.11
N GLY A 64 6.25 20.37 12.17
CA GLY A 64 6.96 20.64 13.42
C GLY A 64 7.90 19.54 13.92
N LEU A 65 8.01 18.39 13.24
CA LEU A 65 8.91 17.30 13.65
C LEU A 65 10.41 17.63 13.50
N ALA A 66 10.74 18.65 12.71
CA ALA A 66 12.11 19.10 12.47
C ALA A 66 12.50 20.35 13.30
N ARG A 67 11.70 20.71 14.31
CA ARG A 67 12.02 21.75 15.29
C ARG A 67 12.20 21.13 16.66
#